data_AF-A0A914Q1D4-F1
#
_entry.id   AF-A0A914Q1D4-F1
#
_cell.length_a   1.000
_cell.length_b   1.000
_cell.length_c   1.000
_cell.angle_alpha   90.00
_cell.angle_beta   90.00
_cell.angle_gamma   90.00
#
_symmetry.space_group_name_H-M   'P 1'
#
loop_
_entity.id
_entity.type
_entity.pdbx_description
1 polymer ?
#
loop_
_entity_poly.entity_id
_entity_poly.type
_entity_poly.pdbx_seq_one_letter_code
_entity_poly.pdbx_strand_id
1 'polypeptide(L)'
;MKISACCPGNTTQIPGYLTPCDFTQYITLDFAGNAHGIQSDNATIYNCGQLVEQYGYQNVWGTLNDVYNTYQDCYNPPYNNTGLKKEVVKRRGKRSADISSKPGQLLANKFNFVDMAKLLTKDSTDPFKGVYCYQDDASVAYLRRQDVREALHVNIPGLPEWTDCNDNINENYHQLHHDTTPVFDSILASNWPLRMLIYNGDADMACQFKGDEWFIERLAYNYEMMPVQARKPWYYKYVDNTGFNWDPRVAGFQKKFRGRYVHIDLLTVKGGGHLVPLDRPAPTLQMIYNFINNIDYDTALPYYLIKPVDPFPNATVAPIPYNNETYRQAAKVYDLPGLTFNPTFDSYSGYLNGSKQGSYIHYWFVESQNNPSQDPVVFWFTGDIGCSSIAGMLSEMGPFRPNPDGQTLYENVFSWNKQASMIFLEVPRGVGFSYQDWGDDQDATFPDDQVCL
;
A
#
# COMPACT_ATOMS: atom_id res chain seq x y z
N MET A 1 14.91 18.96 -29.93
CA MET A 1 15.87 17.96 -29.41
C MET A 1 15.07 16.78 -28.87
N LYS A 2 15.53 15.53 -29.01
CA LYS A 2 14.88 14.36 -28.36
C LYS A 2 15.52 14.12 -27.00
N ILE A 3 14.76 13.65 -26.00
CA ILE A 3 15.30 13.36 -24.66
C ILE A 3 16.44 12.32 -24.69
N SER A 4 16.44 11.41 -25.68
CA SER A 4 17.54 10.46 -25.89
C SER A 4 18.89 11.13 -26.18
N ALA A 5 18.89 12.35 -26.73
CA ALA A 5 20.12 13.12 -26.97
C ALA A 5 20.68 13.75 -25.67
N CYS A 6 19.88 13.79 -24.60
CA CYS A 6 20.27 14.21 -23.26
C CYS A 6 20.88 13.08 -22.44
N CYS A 7 21.02 11.88 -23.01
CA CYS A 7 21.77 10.80 -22.39
C CYS A 7 23.22 10.86 -22.89
N PRO A 8 24.19 11.33 -22.08
CA PRO A 8 25.58 11.34 -22.49
C PRO A 8 26.06 9.89 -22.61
N GLY A 9 26.19 9.39 -23.85
CA GLY A 9 26.51 8.00 -24.17
C GLY A 9 27.95 7.57 -23.85
N ASN A 10 28.55 8.06 -22.77
CA ASN A 10 29.93 7.78 -22.39
C ASN A 10 30.06 7.22 -20.98
N THR A 11 29.14 6.35 -20.59
CA THR A 11 29.24 5.51 -19.41
C THR A 11 29.52 4.09 -19.87
N THR A 12 30.61 3.51 -19.38
CA THR A 12 31.00 2.13 -19.71
C THR A 12 29.85 1.20 -19.34
N GLN A 13 29.27 0.48 -20.30
CA GLN A 13 28.24 -0.50 -20.01
C GLN A 13 28.86 -1.64 -19.20
N ILE A 14 28.59 -1.67 -17.89
CA ILE A 14 29.02 -2.76 -17.02
C ILE A 14 28.11 -3.95 -17.31
N PRO A 15 28.63 -5.12 -17.76
CA PRO A 15 27.81 -6.28 -18.03
C PRO A 15 26.98 -6.67 -16.79
N GLY A 16 25.67 -6.74 -16.96
CA GLY A 16 24.74 -7.03 -15.86
C GLY A 16 24.17 -5.82 -15.13
N TYR A 17 24.57 -4.59 -15.47
CA TYR A 17 23.99 -3.35 -14.95
C TYR A 17 23.49 -2.48 -16.12
N LEU A 18 22.33 -1.85 -15.98
CA LEU A 18 21.85 -0.85 -16.93
C LEU A 18 22.69 0.41 -16.75
N THR A 19 23.28 0.89 -17.84
CA THR A 19 24.09 2.10 -17.80
C THR A 19 23.18 3.32 -17.74
N PRO A 20 23.17 4.10 -16.64
CA PRO A 20 22.15 5.11 -16.44
C PRO A 20 22.42 6.33 -17.33
N CYS A 21 21.37 6.78 -18.00
CA CYS A 21 21.26 8.17 -18.40
C CYS A 21 20.93 8.96 -17.13
N ASP A 22 21.91 9.63 -16.54
CA ASP A 22 21.63 10.49 -15.39
C ASP A 22 20.96 11.79 -15.88
N PHE A 23 19.64 11.84 -15.76
CA PHE A 23 18.85 13.02 -16.10
C PHE A 23 18.76 14.02 -14.94
N THR A 24 19.17 13.65 -13.72
CA THR A 24 19.06 14.52 -12.55
C THR A 24 19.97 15.74 -12.66
N GLN A 25 21.07 15.63 -13.39
CA GLN A 25 21.99 16.74 -13.68
C GLN A 25 21.36 17.93 -14.44
N TYR A 26 20.14 17.77 -14.99
CA TYR A 26 19.44 18.80 -15.75
C TYR A 26 18.30 19.49 -14.99
N ILE A 27 18.02 19.06 -13.75
CA ILE A 27 16.91 19.58 -12.95
C ILE A 27 17.36 20.00 -11.55
N THR A 28 16.54 20.82 -10.90
CA THR A 28 16.58 21.10 -9.45
C THR A 28 15.25 20.72 -8.83
N LEU A 29 15.24 20.29 -7.58
CA LEU A 29 14.01 20.07 -6.82
C LEU A 29 13.71 21.30 -5.96
N ASP A 30 12.44 21.73 -5.90
CA ASP A 30 12.00 22.71 -4.91
C ASP A 30 11.72 22.06 -3.55
N PHE A 31 11.32 22.87 -2.56
CA PHE A 31 11.04 22.39 -1.20
C PHE A 31 9.88 21.38 -1.12
N ALA A 32 9.03 21.31 -2.14
CA ALA A 32 7.94 20.36 -2.25
C ALA A 32 8.33 19.12 -3.09
N GLY A 33 9.60 19.01 -3.50
CA GLY A 33 10.10 17.91 -4.32
C GLY A 33 9.75 18.02 -5.81
N ASN A 34 9.22 19.16 -6.28
CA ASN A 34 8.87 19.31 -7.69
C ASN A 34 10.13 19.54 -8.52
N ALA A 35 10.23 18.87 -9.66
CA ALA A 35 11.36 19.01 -10.57
C ALA A 35 11.21 20.25 -11.47
N HIS A 36 12.27 21.07 -11.52
CA HIS A 36 12.37 22.26 -12.35
C HIS A 36 13.61 22.16 -13.24
N GLY A 37 13.47 22.41 -14.53
CA GLY A 37 14.60 22.46 -15.46
C GLY A 37 15.59 23.55 -15.09
N ILE A 38 16.88 23.22 -15.06
CA ILE A 38 17.95 24.19 -14.75
C ILE A 38 17.93 25.32 -15.78
N GLN A 39 17.84 26.54 -15.29
CA GLN A 39 17.99 27.74 -16.11
C GLN A 39 19.49 27.99 -16.36
N SER A 40 19.93 27.84 -17.62
CA SER A 40 21.34 27.93 -18.01
C SER A 40 21.51 28.56 -19.39
N ASP A 41 22.56 29.36 -19.57
CA ASP A 41 22.97 29.87 -20.89
C ASP A 41 23.50 28.75 -21.81
N ASN A 42 23.86 27.58 -21.24
CA ASN A 42 24.21 26.42 -22.03
C ASN A 42 22.95 25.79 -22.64
N ALA A 43 22.81 25.93 -23.96
CA ALA A 43 21.65 25.44 -24.70
C ALA A 43 21.37 23.95 -24.49
N THR A 44 22.38 23.10 -24.28
CA THR A 44 22.16 21.67 -23.99
C THR A 44 21.54 21.48 -22.63
N ILE A 45 22.09 22.12 -21.58
CA ILE A 45 21.57 22.01 -20.21
C ILE A 45 20.13 22.53 -20.16
N TYR A 46 19.88 23.70 -20.74
CA TYR A 46 18.54 24.28 -20.77
C TYR A 46 17.53 23.38 -21.50
N ASN A 47 17.83 22.97 -22.73
CA ASN A 47 16.90 22.14 -23.52
C ASN A 47 16.66 20.78 -22.87
N CYS A 48 17.69 20.16 -22.30
CA CYS A 48 17.54 18.91 -21.58
C CYS A 48 16.73 19.08 -20.29
N GLY A 49 16.96 20.16 -19.53
CA GLY A 49 16.18 20.48 -18.33
C GLY A 49 14.69 20.64 -18.64
N GLN A 50 14.35 21.35 -19.70
CA GLN A 50 12.95 21.51 -20.14
C GLN A 50 12.31 20.17 -20.55
N LEU A 51 13.04 19.31 -21.25
CA LEU A 51 12.53 17.99 -21.64
C LEU A 51 12.35 17.06 -20.42
N VAL A 52 13.32 17.05 -19.49
CA VAL A 52 13.26 16.22 -18.28
C VAL A 52 12.11 16.67 -17.39
N GLU A 53 11.94 17.97 -17.16
CA GLU A 53 10.78 18.51 -16.44
C GLU A 53 9.45 18.15 -17.14
N GLN A 54 9.39 18.34 -18.46
CA GLN A 54 8.16 18.06 -19.21
C GLN A 54 7.75 16.58 -19.11
N TYR A 55 8.67 15.64 -19.38
CA TYR A 55 8.33 14.23 -19.42
C TYR A 55 8.32 13.56 -18.04
N GLY A 56 9.22 13.98 -17.14
CA GLY A 56 9.37 13.38 -15.82
C GLY A 56 8.44 13.97 -14.76
N TYR A 57 7.93 15.18 -14.96
CA TYR A 57 7.07 15.85 -14.00
C TYR A 57 5.75 16.33 -14.60
N GLN A 58 5.75 17.21 -15.60
CA GLN A 58 4.51 17.83 -16.12
C GLN A 58 3.56 16.82 -16.78
N ASN A 59 4.07 15.88 -17.58
CA ASN A 59 3.25 14.85 -18.23
C ASN A 59 2.81 13.74 -17.26
N VAL A 60 3.39 13.70 -16.05
CA VAL A 60 2.97 12.79 -14.99
C VAL A 60 1.92 13.51 -14.14
N TRP A 61 2.33 14.56 -13.44
CA TRP A 61 1.53 15.26 -12.43
C TRP A 61 0.61 16.36 -12.98
N GLY A 62 0.88 16.89 -14.17
CA GLY A 62 0.11 17.96 -14.82
C GLY A 62 -1.00 17.45 -15.75
N THR A 63 -1.28 16.14 -15.75
CA THR A 63 -2.31 15.52 -16.60
C THR A 63 -3.50 15.04 -15.78
N LEU A 64 -4.56 14.58 -16.46
CA LEU A 64 -5.72 13.94 -15.80
C LEU A 64 -5.49 12.45 -15.54
N ASN A 65 -4.36 11.89 -15.97
CA ASN A 65 -4.07 10.47 -15.74
C ASN A 65 -3.79 10.24 -14.26
N ASP A 66 -4.22 9.09 -13.76
CA ASP A 66 -3.82 8.64 -12.44
C ASP A 66 -2.33 8.26 -12.45
N VAL A 67 -1.53 9.01 -11.70
CA VAL A 67 -0.08 8.79 -11.61
C VAL A 67 0.24 7.49 -10.87
N TYR A 68 -0.67 7.01 -10.02
CA TYR A 68 -0.47 5.79 -9.25
C TYR A 68 -0.79 4.53 -10.06
N ASN A 69 -1.61 4.63 -11.09
CA ASN A 69 -1.81 3.54 -12.04
C ASN A 69 -2.29 4.08 -13.38
N THR A 70 -1.38 4.18 -14.35
CA THR A 70 -1.67 4.71 -15.69
C THR A 70 -2.64 3.88 -16.52
N TYR A 71 -2.89 2.64 -16.14
CA TYR A 71 -3.88 1.78 -16.80
C TYR A 71 -5.27 1.92 -16.18
N GLN A 72 -5.40 2.57 -15.02
CA GLN A 72 -6.61 2.55 -14.22
C GLN A 72 -7.45 3.81 -14.47
N ASP A 73 -8.63 3.61 -15.05
CA ASP A 73 -9.66 4.64 -15.20
C ASP A 73 -10.56 4.63 -13.97
N CYS A 74 -10.01 4.97 -12.80
CA CYS A 74 -10.80 5.18 -11.59
C CYS A 74 -11.81 6.31 -11.84
N TYR A 75 -13.09 6.03 -11.66
CA TYR A 75 -14.18 7.01 -11.73
C TYR A 75 -14.44 7.69 -13.08
N ASN A 76 -14.22 7.00 -14.20
CA ASN A 76 -14.82 7.45 -15.46
C ASN A 76 -16.33 7.10 -15.41
N PRO A 77 -17.26 8.06 -15.29
CA PRO A 77 -18.64 7.75 -14.96
C PRO A 77 -19.37 7.12 -16.16
N PRO A 78 -20.01 5.95 -16.04
CA PRO A 78 -21.11 5.61 -16.91
C PRO A 78 -22.32 6.44 -16.48
N TYR A 79 -22.74 7.38 -17.34
CA TYR A 79 -24.11 7.87 -17.49
C TYR A 79 -25.07 7.73 -16.28
N ASN A 80 -25.23 8.82 -15.53
CA ASN A 80 -26.47 9.39 -14.94
C ASN A 80 -27.62 8.52 -14.34
N ASN A 81 -27.51 7.20 -14.14
CA ASN A 81 -28.69 6.36 -13.81
C ASN A 81 -28.65 5.55 -12.53
N THR A 82 -27.67 5.76 -11.65
CA THR A 82 -27.74 5.25 -10.27
C THR A 82 -27.90 6.43 -9.34
N GLY A 83 -28.96 6.48 -8.54
CA GLY A 83 -29.26 7.55 -7.58
C GLY A 83 -28.23 7.77 -6.45
N LEU A 84 -26.97 7.41 -6.67
CA LEU A 84 -25.82 7.81 -5.88
C LEU A 84 -25.49 9.26 -6.25
N LYS A 85 -25.75 10.16 -5.30
CA LYS A 85 -25.34 11.56 -5.43
C LYS A 85 -23.81 11.61 -5.49
N LYS A 86 -23.31 12.34 -6.47
CA LYS A 86 -21.93 12.78 -6.62
C LYS A 86 -21.36 13.31 -5.29
N GLU A 87 -20.43 12.57 -4.69
CA GLU A 87 -19.19 13.20 -4.25
C GLU A 87 -18.13 12.80 -5.26
N VAL A 88 -17.97 13.65 -6.28
CA VAL A 88 -16.83 13.56 -7.19
C VAL A 88 -15.62 14.00 -6.37
N VAL A 89 -14.99 13.04 -5.71
CA VAL A 89 -13.71 13.22 -5.05
C VAL A 89 -12.68 13.42 -6.16
N LYS A 90 -12.45 14.69 -6.52
CA LYS A 90 -11.18 15.11 -7.12
C LYS A 90 -10.11 15.04 -6.04
N ARG A 91 -9.56 13.86 -5.76
CA ARG A 91 -8.33 13.75 -4.96
C ARG A 91 -7.13 14.00 -5.89
N ARG A 92 -6.82 15.29 -6.03
CA ARG A 92 -5.50 15.94 -6.13
C ARG A 92 -5.65 17.37 -6.66
N GLY A 93 -6.08 18.26 -5.78
CA GLY A 93 -6.14 19.71 -6.03
C GLY A 93 -7.33 20.44 -5.37
N LYS A 94 -7.07 21.02 -4.19
CA LYS A 94 -7.75 22.12 -3.44
C LYS A 94 -9.29 22.14 -3.24
N ARG A 95 -9.65 21.96 -1.95
CA ARG A 95 -10.75 22.54 -1.12
C ARG A 95 -12.11 22.91 -1.74
N SER A 96 -13.17 22.32 -1.18
CA SER A 96 -14.30 23.03 -0.55
C SER A 96 -15.31 22.00 0.02
N ALA A 97 -15.36 21.86 1.34
CA ALA A 97 -16.47 21.20 2.02
C ALA A 97 -17.65 22.19 2.14
N ASP A 98 -18.82 21.79 1.67
CA ASP A 98 -20.10 22.40 2.07
C ASP A 98 -21.11 21.28 2.36
N ILE A 99 -21.18 20.89 3.62
CA ILE A 99 -22.28 20.08 4.15
C ILE A 99 -23.30 21.06 4.72
N SER A 100 -24.18 21.58 3.86
CA SER A 100 -25.37 22.28 4.31
C SER A 100 -26.58 21.35 4.37
N SER A 101 -27.03 21.12 5.61
CA SER A 101 -28.43 20.89 5.98
C SER A 101 -29.20 19.76 5.27
N LYS A 102 -29.50 18.67 6.00
CA LYS A 102 -30.89 18.35 6.39
C LYS A 102 -30.99 17.08 7.25
N PRO A 103 -31.98 17.03 8.16
CA PRO A 103 -32.13 15.98 9.15
C PRO A 103 -32.92 14.79 8.59
N GLY A 104 -32.58 13.61 9.11
CA GLY A 104 -33.43 12.43 9.11
C GLY A 104 -33.04 11.39 8.06
N GLN A 105 -32.59 10.23 8.52
CA GLN A 105 -33.16 8.99 8.02
C GLN A 105 -33.17 7.91 9.10
N LEU A 106 -34.34 7.29 9.19
CA LEU A 106 -34.77 6.28 10.13
C LEU A 106 -33.92 5.02 10.05
N LEU A 107 -33.46 4.53 11.20
CA LEU A 107 -32.99 3.16 11.37
C LEU A 107 -34.19 2.22 11.28
N ALA A 108 -34.31 1.50 10.18
CA ALA A 108 -35.20 0.36 10.05
C ALA A 108 -34.39 -0.82 9.46
N ASN A 109 -34.34 -1.93 10.20
CA ASN A 109 -33.72 -3.22 9.86
C ASN A 109 -33.84 -3.58 8.35
N LYS A 110 -32.74 -3.55 7.58
CA LYS A 110 -32.81 -3.76 6.11
C LYS A 110 -31.46 -4.06 5.41
N PHE A 111 -30.68 -5.05 5.85
CA PHE A 111 -29.53 -5.49 5.05
C PHE A 111 -30.01 -6.32 3.86
N ASN A 112 -30.34 -5.65 2.75
CA ASN A 112 -30.58 -6.31 1.47
C ASN A 112 -29.23 -6.71 0.87
N PHE A 113 -29.13 -7.95 0.37
CA PHE A 113 -28.06 -8.42 -0.51
C PHE A 113 -27.69 -7.32 -1.53
N VAL A 114 -26.45 -6.82 -1.44
CA VAL A 114 -25.89 -5.92 -2.45
C VAL A 114 -25.42 -6.80 -3.60
N ASP A 115 -26.16 -6.76 -4.70
CA ASP A 115 -25.81 -7.48 -5.93
C ASP A 115 -24.58 -6.81 -6.57
N MET A 116 -23.39 -7.23 -6.13
CA MET A 116 -22.11 -6.67 -6.59
C MET A 116 -21.94 -6.78 -8.11
N ALA A 117 -22.57 -7.78 -8.74
CA ALA A 117 -22.53 -7.94 -10.19
C ALA A 117 -23.25 -6.80 -10.94
N LYS A 118 -24.23 -6.13 -10.32
CA LYS A 118 -24.88 -4.92 -10.87
C LYS A 118 -24.06 -3.66 -10.70
N LEU A 119 -23.10 -3.66 -9.77
CA LEU A 119 -22.20 -2.54 -9.51
C LEU A 119 -20.93 -2.58 -10.36
N LEU A 120 -20.69 -3.68 -11.08
CA LEU A 120 -19.59 -3.80 -12.04
C LEU A 120 -19.75 -2.79 -13.17
N THR A 121 -18.80 -1.87 -13.31
CA THR A 121 -18.65 -1.07 -14.51
C THR A 121 -17.83 -1.86 -15.52
N LYS A 122 -18.46 -2.24 -16.63
CA LYS A 122 -17.78 -2.95 -17.73
C LYS A 122 -16.75 -2.09 -18.44
N ASP A 123 -16.84 -0.78 -18.25
CA ASP A 123 -15.95 0.21 -18.83
C ASP A 123 -14.73 0.49 -17.95
N SER A 124 -14.68 -0.01 -16.71
CA SER A 124 -13.49 0.14 -15.89
C SER A 124 -12.38 -0.81 -16.30
N THR A 125 -11.17 -0.27 -16.29
CA THR A 125 -9.92 -0.99 -16.51
C THR A 125 -9.28 -1.50 -15.20
N ASP A 126 -9.84 -1.14 -14.03
CA ASP A 126 -9.35 -1.63 -12.74
C ASP A 126 -9.64 -3.13 -12.56
N PRO A 127 -8.81 -3.87 -11.78
CA PRO A 127 -8.94 -5.33 -11.64
C PRO A 127 -10.25 -5.77 -11.00
N PHE A 128 -10.96 -4.86 -10.33
CA PHE A 128 -12.26 -5.08 -9.69
C PHE A 128 -13.44 -4.54 -10.50
N LYS A 129 -13.21 -4.07 -11.74
CA LYS A 129 -14.23 -3.58 -12.67
C LYS A 129 -15.14 -2.50 -12.07
N GLY A 130 -14.53 -1.53 -11.40
CA GLY A 130 -15.13 -0.29 -10.92
C GLY A 130 -15.88 -0.39 -9.61
N VAL A 131 -15.91 -1.56 -9.00
CA VAL A 131 -16.65 -1.78 -7.75
C VAL A 131 -15.92 -1.17 -6.56
N TYR A 132 -14.58 -1.01 -6.66
CA TYR A 132 -13.74 -0.80 -5.48
C TYR A 132 -12.61 0.24 -5.64
N CYS A 133 -12.38 0.87 -6.80
CA CYS A 133 -11.31 1.87 -7.03
C CYS A 133 -10.15 1.81 -6.01
N TYR A 134 -10.21 2.63 -4.94
CA TYR A 134 -9.29 2.59 -3.78
C TYR A 134 -9.96 2.22 -2.44
N GLN A 135 -11.30 2.12 -2.41
CA GLN A 135 -12.11 1.82 -1.21
C GLN A 135 -11.85 2.72 0.01
N ASP A 136 -11.28 3.90 -0.18
CA ASP A 136 -10.97 4.88 0.85
C ASP A 136 -12.24 5.32 1.59
N ASP A 137 -13.26 5.76 0.86
CA ASP A 137 -14.50 6.25 1.48
C ASP A 137 -15.26 5.13 2.23
N ALA A 138 -15.23 3.91 1.70
CA ALA A 138 -15.85 2.75 2.33
C ALA A 138 -15.09 2.33 3.60
N SER A 139 -13.76 2.36 3.58
CA SER A 139 -12.90 2.12 4.75
C SER A 139 -13.16 3.16 5.83
N VAL A 140 -13.21 4.44 5.45
CA VAL A 140 -13.51 5.56 6.35
C VAL A 140 -14.89 5.39 6.98
N ALA A 141 -15.92 5.12 6.18
CA ALA A 141 -17.28 4.93 6.68
C ALA A 141 -17.36 3.76 7.68
N TYR A 142 -16.68 2.65 7.37
CA TYR A 142 -16.69 1.46 8.22
C TYR A 142 -15.97 1.69 9.56
N LEU A 143 -14.75 2.24 9.54
CA LEU A 143 -13.93 2.45 10.73
C LEU A 143 -14.44 3.56 11.65
N ARG A 144 -15.30 4.47 11.15
CA ARG A 144 -15.96 5.49 11.98
C ARG A 144 -17.16 4.97 12.77
N ARG A 145 -17.64 3.75 12.49
CA ARG A 145 -18.78 3.22 13.24
C ARG A 145 -18.37 2.92 14.68
N GLN A 146 -19.23 3.33 15.62
CA GLN A 146 -18.96 3.15 17.04
C GLN A 146 -18.82 1.67 17.43
N ASP A 147 -19.64 0.78 16.87
CA ASP A 147 -19.55 -0.66 17.13
C ASP A 147 -18.26 -1.29 16.60
N VAL A 148 -17.77 -0.81 15.45
CA VAL A 148 -16.46 -1.22 14.89
C VAL A 148 -15.31 -0.70 15.76
N ARG A 149 -15.37 0.56 16.21
CA ARG A 149 -14.38 1.14 17.13
C ARG A 149 -14.31 0.36 18.43
N GLU A 150 -15.45 -0.01 19.01
CA GLU A 150 -15.53 -0.84 20.20
C GLU A 150 -14.91 -2.23 19.99
N ALA A 151 -15.22 -2.89 18.86
CA ALA A 151 -14.64 -4.18 18.49
C ALA A 151 -13.12 -4.13 18.30
N LEU A 152 -12.60 -2.99 17.85
CA LEU A 152 -11.16 -2.75 17.70
C LEU A 152 -10.50 -2.16 18.95
N HIS A 153 -11.20 -2.12 20.08
CA HIS A 153 -10.71 -1.59 21.36
C HIS A 153 -10.35 -0.08 21.30
N VAL A 154 -10.99 0.68 20.41
CA VAL A 154 -10.84 2.13 20.25
C VAL A 154 -11.92 2.85 21.08
N ASN A 155 -11.77 2.80 22.40
CA ASN A 155 -12.73 3.35 23.37
C ASN A 155 -12.19 4.56 24.12
N ILE A 156 -11.57 5.50 23.39
CA ILE A 156 -10.87 6.64 23.97
C ILE A 156 -11.70 7.92 23.78
N PRO A 157 -12.20 8.53 24.88
CA PRO A 157 -13.02 9.74 24.78
C PRO A 157 -12.28 10.88 24.09
N GLY A 158 -12.95 11.53 23.13
CA GLY A 158 -12.42 12.69 22.43
C GLY A 158 -11.38 12.38 21.34
N LEU A 159 -11.13 11.10 21.04
CA LEU A 159 -10.31 10.71 19.89
C LEU A 159 -11.02 11.16 18.59
N PRO A 160 -10.30 11.78 17.63
CA PRO A 160 -10.87 12.17 16.34
C PRO A 160 -11.54 11.01 15.58
N GLU A 161 -12.37 11.36 14.59
CA GLU A 161 -12.88 10.39 13.64
C GLU A 161 -11.75 9.86 12.76
N TRP A 162 -11.77 8.55 12.48
CA TRP A 162 -10.75 7.93 11.65
C TRP A 162 -10.75 8.55 10.23
N THR A 163 -9.57 8.81 9.71
CA THR A 163 -9.31 9.17 8.31
C THR A 163 -8.17 8.32 7.79
N ASP A 164 -8.14 8.11 6.48
CA ASP A 164 -7.10 7.35 5.79
C ASP A 164 -5.72 7.97 6.02
N CYS A 165 -5.62 9.30 5.82
CA CYS A 165 -4.43 10.08 6.11
C CYS A 165 -4.75 11.26 7.02
N ASN A 166 -3.75 11.69 7.79
CA ASN A 166 -3.78 12.90 8.60
C ASN A 166 -3.14 14.05 7.81
N ASP A 167 -3.97 14.91 7.24
CA ASP A 167 -3.55 16.06 6.43
C ASP A 167 -2.64 17.02 7.20
N ASN A 168 -2.86 17.21 8.52
CA ASN A 168 -2.01 18.09 9.31
C ASN A 168 -0.59 17.54 9.46
N ILE A 169 -0.44 16.23 9.62
CA ILE A 169 0.89 15.59 9.66
C ILE A 169 1.55 15.69 8.28
N ASN A 170 0.78 15.46 7.21
CA ASN A 170 1.28 15.53 5.85
C ASN A 170 1.74 16.94 5.46
N GLU A 171 0.91 17.97 5.71
CA GLU A 171 1.21 19.37 5.37
C GLU A 171 2.36 19.97 6.19
N ASN A 172 2.57 19.47 7.42
CA ASN A 172 3.65 19.93 8.31
C ASN A 172 4.81 18.93 8.39
N TYR A 173 4.89 17.99 7.46
CA TYR A 173 6.03 17.09 7.36
C TYR A 173 7.27 17.85 6.92
N HIS A 174 8.40 17.54 7.56
CA HIS A 174 9.67 18.17 7.24
C HIS A 174 10.68 17.14 6.76
N GLN A 175 10.81 17.04 5.44
CA GLN A 175 11.78 16.16 4.82
C GLN A 175 13.22 16.56 5.21
N LEU A 176 13.92 15.67 5.90
CA LEU A 176 15.32 15.85 6.29
C LEU A 176 16.26 15.11 5.33
N HIS A 177 15.81 13.99 4.77
CA HIS A 177 16.61 13.13 3.90
C HIS A 177 16.03 13.06 2.50
N HIS A 178 16.85 13.41 1.50
CA HIS A 178 16.47 13.36 0.08
C HIS A 178 17.00 12.12 -0.65
N ASP A 179 17.79 11.28 0.03
CA ASP A 179 18.37 10.05 -0.50
C ASP A 179 18.44 8.99 0.62
N THR A 180 17.95 7.77 0.33
CA THR A 180 17.98 6.65 1.27
C THR A 180 19.28 5.84 1.20
N THR A 181 20.22 6.20 0.32
CA THR A 181 21.56 5.57 0.20
C THR A 181 22.23 5.37 1.57
N PRO A 182 22.29 6.37 2.49
CA PRO A 182 22.93 6.17 3.80
C PRO A 182 22.24 5.10 4.67
N VAL A 183 20.92 4.94 4.54
CA VAL A 183 20.17 3.88 5.24
C VAL A 183 20.55 2.51 4.68
N PHE A 184 20.56 2.36 3.35
CA PHE A 184 20.98 1.12 2.70
C PHE A 184 22.45 0.79 3.01
N ASP A 185 23.32 1.80 3.04
CA ASP A 185 24.73 1.64 3.39
C ASP A 185 24.88 1.06 4.80
N SER A 186 24.07 1.54 5.75
CA SER A 186 24.04 1.03 7.13
C SER A 186 23.56 -0.44 7.18
N ILE A 187 22.54 -0.80 6.40
CA ILE A 187 21.99 -2.15 6.33
C ILE A 187 23.04 -3.11 5.75
N LEU A 188 23.68 -2.73 4.65
CA LEU A 188 24.69 -3.54 3.95
C LEU A 188 25.97 -3.70 4.80
N ALA A 189 26.29 -2.72 5.64
CA ALA A 189 27.41 -2.77 6.60
C ALA A 189 27.08 -3.49 7.92
N SER A 190 25.81 -3.81 8.20
CA SER A 190 25.35 -4.26 9.52
C SER A 190 25.76 -5.68 9.92
N ASN A 191 26.33 -6.46 8.98
CA ASN A 191 26.66 -7.89 9.11
C ASN A 191 25.49 -8.82 9.46
N TRP A 192 24.24 -8.32 9.49
CA TRP A 192 23.06 -9.16 9.71
C TRP A 192 22.70 -9.94 8.44
N PRO A 193 22.37 -11.24 8.56
CA PRO A 193 21.93 -12.04 7.42
C PRO A 193 20.51 -11.64 7.00
N LEU A 194 20.39 -10.74 6.02
CA LEU A 194 19.11 -10.17 5.61
C LEU A 194 18.77 -10.57 4.17
N ARG A 195 17.48 -10.82 3.93
CA ARG A 195 16.90 -10.93 2.59
C ARG A 195 15.97 -9.75 2.39
N MET A 196 16.16 -9.03 1.30
CA MET A 196 15.40 -7.86 0.93
C MET A 196 14.71 -8.12 -0.40
N LEU A 197 13.43 -7.76 -0.46
CA LEU A 197 12.65 -7.73 -1.69
C LEU A 197 12.26 -6.28 -1.94
N ILE A 198 12.67 -5.75 -3.08
CA ILE A 198 12.19 -4.48 -3.61
C ILE A 198 11.29 -4.84 -4.79
N TYR A 199 10.03 -4.43 -4.73
CA TYR A 199 9.07 -4.71 -5.78
C TYR A 199 8.28 -3.47 -6.17
N ASN A 200 8.00 -3.32 -7.46
CA ASN A 200 7.29 -2.18 -8.00
C ASN A 200 6.23 -2.62 -9.02
N GLY A 201 5.09 -1.94 -9.04
CA GLY A 201 4.20 -1.99 -10.17
C GLY A 201 4.81 -1.26 -11.37
N ASP A 202 4.77 -1.85 -12.56
CA ASP A 202 5.34 -1.21 -13.76
C ASP A 202 4.41 -0.17 -14.42
N ALA A 203 3.23 0.08 -13.84
CA ALA A 203 2.27 1.11 -14.25
C ALA A 203 2.31 2.37 -13.37
N ASP A 204 3.06 2.34 -12.26
CA ASP A 204 3.24 3.46 -11.35
C ASP A 204 4.19 4.51 -11.94
N MET A 205 3.75 5.76 -11.96
CA MET A 205 4.56 6.92 -12.35
C MET A 205 4.94 7.81 -11.15
N ALA A 206 4.32 7.63 -9.98
CA ALA A 206 4.72 8.33 -8.77
C ALA A 206 6.07 7.80 -8.25
N CYS A 207 6.19 6.48 -8.10
CA CYS A 207 7.41 5.77 -7.71
C CYS A 207 7.78 4.70 -8.74
N GLN A 208 8.13 5.14 -9.95
CA GLN A 208 8.38 4.23 -11.08
C GLN A 208 9.49 3.21 -10.79
N PHE A 209 9.27 1.97 -11.23
CA PHE A 209 10.20 0.84 -11.03
C PHE A 209 11.63 1.09 -11.52
N LYS A 210 11.83 2.00 -12.49
CA LYS A 210 13.16 2.34 -13.00
C LYS A 210 14.01 3.11 -11.99
N GLY A 211 13.40 3.96 -11.16
CA GLY A 211 14.11 4.68 -10.10
C GLY A 211 14.73 3.68 -9.12
N ASP A 212 13.93 2.74 -8.63
CA ASP A 212 14.37 1.71 -7.69
C ASP A 212 15.34 0.71 -8.32
N GLU A 213 15.10 0.28 -9.58
CA GLU A 213 16.02 -0.60 -10.30
C GLU A 213 17.41 0.04 -10.41
N TRP A 214 17.49 1.32 -10.80
CA TRP A 214 18.76 2.04 -10.91
C TRP A 214 19.43 2.28 -9.55
N PHE A 215 18.65 2.65 -8.54
CA PHE A 215 19.15 2.88 -7.19
C PHE A 215 19.80 1.61 -6.61
N ILE A 216 19.09 0.48 -6.66
CA ILE A 216 19.60 -0.79 -6.14
C ILE A 216 20.74 -1.33 -7.00
N GLU A 217 20.71 -1.16 -8.32
CA GLU A 217 21.84 -1.55 -9.18
C GLU A 217 23.11 -0.77 -8.86
N ARG A 218 23.00 0.54 -8.60
CA ARG A 218 24.12 1.38 -8.17
C ARG A 218 24.67 0.93 -6.82
N LEU A 219 23.79 0.66 -5.84
CA LEU A 219 24.19 0.13 -4.54
C LEU A 219 24.88 -1.24 -4.66
N ALA A 220 24.30 -2.15 -5.43
CA ALA A 220 24.86 -3.48 -5.66
C ALA A 220 26.24 -3.42 -6.32
N TYR A 221 26.46 -2.47 -7.23
CA TYR A 221 27.79 -2.22 -7.81
C TYR A 221 28.77 -1.70 -6.76
N ASN A 222 28.40 -0.67 -5.98
CA ASN A 222 29.26 -0.07 -4.96
C ASN A 222 29.67 -1.04 -3.85
N TYR A 223 28.80 -2.00 -3.52
CA TYR A 223 29.04 -3.04 -2.51
C TYR A 223 29.54 -4.37 -3.09
N GLU A 224 29.94 -4.39 -4.37
CA GLU A 224 30.48 -5.57 -5.06
C GLU A 224 29.57 -6.81 -4.96
N MET A 225 28.25 -6.61 -4.95
CA MET A 225 27.28 -7.70 -4.86
C MET A 225 27.24 -8.48 -6.17
N MET A 226 27.26 -9.81 -6.09
CA MET A 226 27.24 -10.68 -7.26
C MET A 226 25.84 -10.74 -7.88
N PRO A 227 25.65 -10.43 -9.18
CA PRO A 227 24.39 -10.63 -9.86
C PRO A 227 24.16 -12.13 -10.09
N VAL A 228 23.45 -12.79 -9.18
CA VAL A 228 23.19 -14.24 -9.23
C VAL A 228 22.03 -14.61 -10.14
N GLN A 229 21.21 -13.63 -10.52
CA GLN A 229 20.16 -13.78 -11.52
C GLN A 229 20.11 -12.52 -12.37
N ALA A 230 20.49 -12.64 -13.64
CA ALA A 230 20.25 -11.61 -14.64
C ALA A 230 18.75 -11.40 -14.85
N ARG A 231 18.36 -10.22 -15.33
CA ARG A 231 16.96 -9.85 -15.57
C ARG A 231 16.26 -10.92 -16.41
N LYS A 232 15.26 -11.58 -15.84
CA LYS A 232 14.42 -12.58 -16.53
C LYS A 232 12.95 -12.38 -16.17
N PRO A 233 12.00 -12.81 -17.01
CA PRO A 233 10.60 -12.84 -16.59
C PRO A 233 10.40 -13.78 -15.40
N TRP A 234 9.40 -13.50 -14.59
CA TRP A 234 8.81 -14.45 -13.64
C TRP A 234 7.33 -14.65 -13.96
N TYR A 235 6.78 -15.81 -13.61
CA TYR A 235 5.48 -16.26 -14.07
C TYR A 235 4.51 -16.54 -12.93
N TYR A 236 3.33 -15.93 -13.01
CA TYR A 236 2.19 -16.32 -12.19
C TYR A 236 1.63 -17.63 -12.71
N LYS A 237 1.38 -18.57 -11.80
CA LYS A 237 0.81 -19.88 -12.08
C LYS A 237 -0.44 -20.07 -11.24
N TYR A 238 -1.52 -20.45 -11.91
CA TYR A 238 -2.79 -20.75 -11.25
C TYR A 238 -3.19 -22.18 -11.56
N VAL A 239 -3.40 -22.95 -10.50
CA VAL A 239 -4.04 -24.26 -10.56
C VAL A 239 -5.37 -24.09 -9.86
N ASP A 240 -6.46 -24.51 -10.49
CA ASP A 240 -7.77 -24.51 -9.84
C ASP A 240 -8.08 -25.85 -9.17
N ASN A 241 -9.18 -25.89 -8.41
CA ASN A 241 -9.64 -27.08 -7.71
C ASN A 241 -10.14 -28.21 -8.63
N THR A 242 -10.16 -28.00 -9.95
CA THR A 242 -10.48 -29.04 -10.94
C THR A 242 -9.22 -29.78 -11.42
N GLY A 243 -8.05 -29.32 -11.00
CA GLY A 243 -6.75 -29.80 -11.48
C GLY A 243 -6.39 -29.24 -12.86
N PHE A 244 -7.16 -28.27 -13.38
CA PHE A 244 -6.81 -27.59 -14.63
C PHE A 244 -5.66 -26.62 -14.37
N ASN A 245 -4.55 -26.88 -15.06
CA ASN A 245 -3.35 -26.06 -14.97
C ASN A 245 -3.43 -24.98 -16.05
N TRP A 246 -3.65 -23.74 -15.63
CA TRP A 246 -3.70 -22.61 -16.55
C TRP A 246 -2.28 -22.30 -17.06
N ASP A 247 -2.17 -21.94 -18.34
CA ASP A 247 -0.89 -21.54 -18.91
C ASP A 247 -0.27 -20.40 -18.08
N PRO A 248 1.00 -20.53 -17.65
CA PRO A 248 1.67 -19.48 -16.90
C PRO A 248 1.65 -18.15 -17.66
N ARG A 249 1.45 -17.05 -16.93
CA ARG A 249 1.46 -15.70 -17.48
C ARG A 249 2.61 -14.92 -16.89
N VAL A 250 3.28 -14.13 -17.73
CA VAL A 250 4.35 -13.23 -17.25
C VAL A 250 3.75 -12.28 -16.23
N ALA A 251 4.21 -12.41 -14.99
CA ALA A 251 3.79 -11.59 -13.88
C ALA A 251 4.70 -10.38 -13.68
N GLY A 252 5.88 -10.38 -14.31
CA GLY A 252 6.80 -9.25 -14.37
C GLY A 252 8.22 -9.73 -14.63
N PHE A 253 9.21 -8.97 -14.15
CA PHE A 253 10.63 -9.31 -14.29
C PHE A 253 11.32 -9.35 -12.95
N GLN A 254 12.32 -10.21 -12.81
CA GLN A 254 13.12 -10.37 -11.60
C GLN A 254 14.61 -10.20 -11.92
N LYS A 255 15.35 -9.66 -10.96
CA LYS A 255 16.82 -9.59 -10.94
C LYS A 255 17.28 -9.80 -9.50
N LYS A 256 18.39 -10.51 -9.28
CA LYS A 256 18.84 -10.84 -7.92
C LYS A 256 20.32 -10.57 -7.72
N PHE A 257 20.64 -10.04 -6.56
CA PHE A 257 22.00 -9.72 -6.13
C PHE A 257 22.32 -10.42 -4.82
N ARG A 258 23.52 -11.00 -4.76
CA ARG A 258 24.02 -11.68 -3.57
C ARG A 258 25.22 -10.92 -3.03
N GLY A 259 25.02 -10.25 -1.90
CA GLY A 259 26.10 -9.72 -1.07
C GLY A 259 26.58 -10.74 -0.06
N ARG A 260 27.48 -10.32 0.82
CA ARG A 260 28.08 -11.18 1.86
C ARG A 260 27.06 -11.63 2.91
N TYR A 261 26.28 -10.69 3.44
CA TYR A 261 25.25 -10.94 4.46
C TYR A 261 23.85 -10.59 3.96
N VAL A 262 23.75 -9.60 3.08
CA VAL A 262 22.47 -9.13 2.53
C VAL A 262 22.28 -9.67 1.12
N HIS A 263 21.08 -10.14 0.81
CA HIS A 263 20.66 -10.57 -0.53
C HIS A 263 19.46 -9.74 -0.95
N ILE A 264 19.47 -9.21 -2.18
CA ILE A 264 18.42 -8.32 -2.68
C ILE A 264 17.78 -8.93 -3.93
N ASP A 265 16.47 -9.13 -3.88
CA ASP A 265 15.62 -9.48 -5.01
C ASP A 265 14.91 -8.20 -5.50
N LEU A 266 15.09 -7.85 -6.77
CA LEU A 266 14.38 -6.76 -7.46
C LEU A 266 13.31 -7.33 -8.38
N LEU A 267 12.05 -6.98 -8.15
CA LEU A 267 10.93 -7.46 -8.96
C LEU A 267 10.10 -6.31 -9.53
N THR A 268 9.63 -6.47 -10.76
CA THR A 268 8.48 -5.71 -11.26
C THR A 268 7.24 -6.58 -11.24
N VAL A 269 6.07 -5.97 -11.09
CA VAL A 269 4.76 -6.60 -11.20
C VAL A 269 4.01 -5.97 -12.37
N LYS A 270 3.78 -6.78 -13.42
CA LYS A 270 3.30 -6.36 -14.72
C LYS A 270 1.86 -5.87 -14.66
N GLY A 271 1.67 -4.59 -14.94
CA GLY A 271 0.40 -3.87 -14.93
C GLY A 271 -0.14 -3.63 -13.53
N GLY A 272 0.70 -3.70 -12.49
CA GLY A 272 0.39 -3.14 -11.17
C GLY A 272 0.79 -1.68 -11.13
N GLY A 273 0.03 -0.86 -10.41
CA GLY A 273 0.36 0.52 -10.07
C GLY A 273 1.08 0.60 -8.73
N HIS A 274 0.84 1.68 -7.99
CA HIS A 274 1.47 1.99 -6.71
C HIS A 274 1.03 1.01 -5.61
N LEU A 275 -0.26 0.70 -5.58
CA LEU A 275 -0.87 -0.26 -4.65
C LEU A 275 -0.87 -1.66 -5.29
N VAL A 276 0.33 -2.22 -5.50
CA VAL A 276 0.52 -3.48 -6.24
C VAL A 276 -0.36 -4.65 -5.75
N PRO A 277 -0.58 -4.87 -4.43
CA PRO A 277 -1.47 -5.92 -3.96
C PRO A 277 -2.96 -5.65 -4.27
N LEU A 278 -3.37 -4.39 -4.39
CA LEU A 278 -4.71 -4.03 -4.88
C LEU A 278 -4.82 -4.32 -6.38
N ASP A 279 -3.83 -3.88 -7.17
CA ASP A 279 -3.90 -3.95 -8.64
C ASP A 279 -3.70 -5.37 -9.20
N ARG A 280 -2.81 -6.13 -8.56
CA ARG A 280 -2.37 -7.46 -8.99
C ARG A 280 -2.36 -8.43 -7.79
N PRO A 281 -3.51 -8.66 -7.14
CA PRO A 281 -3.56 -9.39 -5.88
C PRO A 281 -3.01 -10.82 -5.98
N ALA A 282 -3.40 -11.56 -7.03
CA ALA A 282 -2.99 -12.96 -7.18
C ALA A 282 -1.49 -13.14 -7.47
N PRO A 283 -0.89 -12.43 -8.45
CA PRO A 283 0.57 -12.45 -8.64
C PRO A 283 1.35 -11.98 -7.41
N THR A 284 0.87 -10.95 -6.72
CA THR A 284 1.54 -10.39 -5.54
C THR A 284 1.53 -11.36 -4.36
N LEU A 285 0.41 -12.08 -4.13
CA LEU A 285 0.38 -13.14 -3.11
C LEU A 285 1.38 -14.27 -3.43
N GLN A 286 1.47 -14.70 -4.69
CA GLN A 286 2.47 -15.69 -5.11
C GLN A 286 3.90 -15.17 -4.88
N MET A 287 4.17 -13.92 -5.21
CA MET A 287 5.47 -13.28 -5.01
C MET A 287 5.88 -13.28 -3.53
N ILE A 288 5.00 -12.83 -2.63
CA ILE A 288 5.29 -12.77 -1.19
C ILE A 288 5.43 -14.17 -0.59
N TYR A 289 4.56 -15.11 -0.97
CA TYR A 289 4.69 -16.51 -0.56
C TYR A 289 6.06 -17.08 -0.95
N ASN A 290 6.49 -16.87 -2.20
CA ASN A 290 7.77 -17.38 -2.70
C ASN A 290 8.97 -16.69 -2.05
N PHE A 291 8.87 -15.38 -1.78
CA PHE A 291 9.88 -14.64 -1.05
C PHE A 291 10.05 -15.17 0.38
N ILE A 292 8.96 -15.27 1.14
CA ILE A 292 8.97 -15.76 2.53
C ILE A 292 9.59 -17.16 2.61
N ASN A 293 9.18 -18.06 1.70
CA ASN A 293 9.65 -19.45 1.69
C ASN A 293 11.03 -19.64 1.04
N ASN A 294 11.64 -18.59 0.50
CA ASN A 294 12.93 -18.64 -0.20
C ASN A 294 12.95 -19.63 -1.39
N ILE A 295 11.90 -19.60 -2.21
CA ILE A 295 11.73 -20.47 -3.38
C ILE A 295 11.64 -19.65 -4.67
N ASP A 296 11.63 -20.33 -5.83
CA ASP A 296 11.54 -19.64 -7.12
C ASP A 296 10.21 -18.90 -7.26
N TYR A 297 10.23 -17.66 -7.77
CA TYR A 297 9.03 -16.86 -8.00
C TYR A 297 8.07 -17.49 -9.02
N ASP A 298 8.52 -18.45 -9.83
CA ASP A 298 7.71 -19.26 -10.73
C ASP A 298 7.00 -20.43 -10.01
N THR A 299 7.11 -20.54 -8.70
CA THR A 299 6.42 -21.58 -7.92
C THR A 299 4.98 -21.16 -7.68
N ALA A 300 4.03 -22.03 -8.04
CA ALA A 300 2.62 -21.80 -7.78
C ALA A 300 2.31 -21.88 -6.27
N LEU A 301 1.26 -21.19 -5.83
CA LEU A 301 0.76 -21.34 -4.47
C LEU A 301 0.36 -22.82 -4.22
N PRO A 302 0.63 -23.37 -3.02
CA PRO A 302 0.34 -24.77 -2.71
C PRO A 302 -1.14 -25.02 -2.40
N TYR A 303 -1.99 -23.99 -2.50
CA TYR A 303 -3.42 -24.04 -2.19
C TYR A 303 -4.24 -23.36 -3.27
N TYR A 304 -5.50 -23.78 -3.36
CA TYR A 304 -6.48 -23.19 -4.26
C TYR A 304 -7.06 -21.91 -3.65
N LEU A 305 -7.09 -20.85 -4.44
CA LEU A 305 -7.84 -19.64 -4.08
C LEU A 305 -9.33 -19.94 -4.27
N ILE A 306 -10.05 -20.10 -3.16
CA ILE A 306 -11.47 -20.43 -3.15
C ILE A 306 -12.27 -19.24 -3.70
N LYS A 307 -13.41 -19.50 -4.35
CA LYS A 307 -14.37 -18.44 -4.66
C LYS A 307 -14.86 -17.80 -3.34
N PRO A 308 -15.06 -16.47 -3.27
CA PRO A 308 -15.61 -15.82 -2.09
C PRO A 308 -16.87 -16.55 -1.62
N VAL A 309 -16.95 -16.84 -0.32
CA VAL A 309 -18.12 -17.47 0.29
C VAL A 309 -19.31 -16.51 0.16
N ASP A 310 -20.49 -17.03 -0.17
CA ASP A 310 -21.70 -16.20 -0.24
C ASP A 310 -21.94 -15.49 1.11
N PRO A 311 -22.29 -14.19 1.11
CA PRO A 311 -22.40 -13.41 2.33
C PRO A 311 -23.51 -13.95 3.24
N PHE A 312 -23.16 -14.25 4.50
CA PHE A 312 -24.14 -14.65 5.51
C PHE A 312 -24.92 -13.42 6.02
N PRO A 313 -26.27 -13.47 6.10
CA PRO A 313 -27.08 -12.32 6.48
C PRO A 313 -27.12 -12.01 7.99
N ASN A 314 -26.52 -12.84 8.86
CA ASN A 314 -26.71 -12.73 10.31
C ASN A 314 -25.37 -12.66 11.05
N ALA A 315 -24.90 -11.45 11.35
CA ALA A 315 -23.86 -11.19 12.33
C ALA A 315 -24.39 -11.47 13.75
N THR A 316 -23.63 -12.20 14.56
CA THR A 316 -23.99 -12.53 15.96
C THR A 316 -23.27 -11.62 16.93
N VAL A 317 -24.01 -11.04 17.88
CA VAL A 317 -23.52 -10.11 18.90
C VAL A 317 -22.38 -10.71 19.74
N ALA A 318 -21.32 -9.93 19.93
CA ALA A 318 -20.14 -10.25 20.74
C ALA A 318 -20.47 -10.55 22.23
N PRO A 319 -19.76 -11.51 22.87
CA PRO A 319 -19.74 -11.65 24.32
C PRO A 319 -19.01 -10.49 25.01
N ILE A 320 -19.45 -10.11 26.22
CA ILE A 320 -18.81 -9.08 27.05
C ILE A 320 -17.49 -9.65 27.65
N PRO A 321 -16.36 -8.91 27.63
CA PRO A 321 -15.09 -9.36 28.21
C PRO A 321 -15.18 -9.64 29.72
N TYR A 322 -14.41 -10.62 30.19
CA TYR A 322 -14.39 -11.07 31.58
C TYR A 322 -13.24 -10.41 32.38
N ASN A 323 -13.47 -10.08 33.64
CA ASN A 323 -12.62 -9.18 34.44
C ASN A 323 -11.23 -9.75 34.89
N ASN A 324 -10.66 -10.77 34.24
CA ASN A 324 -9.38 -11.40 34.62
C ASN A 324 -8.57 -11.90 33.40
N GLU A 325 -8.53 -11.12 32.32
CA GLU A 325 -7.91 -11.52 31.06
C GLU A 325 -6.41 -11.21 31.00
N THR A 326 -5.64 -12.12 30.41
CA THR A 326 -4.27 -11.84 29.96
C THR A 326 -4.28 -10.73 28.90
N TYR A 327 -3.16 -10.01 28.70
CA TYR A 327 -3.08 -8.95 27.67
C TYR A 327 -3.52 -9.46 26.29
N ARG A 328 -3.18 -10.70 25.94
CA ARG A 328 -3.61 -11.34 24.68
C ARG A 328 -5.13 -11.54 24.61
N GLN A 329 -5.78 -11.92 25.71
CA GLN A 329 -7.24 -12.08 25.75
C GLN A 329 -7.95 -10.73 25.66
N ALA A 330 -7.45 -9.72 26.38
CA ALA A 330 -8.00 -8.37 26.38
C ALA A 330 -7.83 -7.66 25.02
N ALA A 331 -6.80 -8.01 24.26
CA ALA A 331 -6.57 -7.47 22.91
C ALA A 331 -7.32 -8.24 21.82
N LYS A 332 -7.99 -9.37 22.12
CA LYS A 332 -8.61 -10.23 21.10
C LYS A 332 -9.87 -9.59 20.55
N VAL A 333 -9.95 -9.47 19.22
CA VAL A 333 -11.16 -9.06 18.51
C VAL A 333 -12.04 -10.29 18.33
N TYR A 334 -13.11 -10.40 19.13
CA TYR A 334 -13.99 -11.58 19.14
C TYR A 334 -15.01 -11.60 18.01
N ASP A 335 -15.56 -10.45 17.67
CA ASP A 335 -16.50 -10.26 16.58
C ASP A 335 -16.22 -8.92 15.91
N LEU A 336 -16.29 -8.88 14.59
CA LEU A 336 -16.02 -7.70 13.79
C LEU A 336 -17.33 -7.32 13.07
N PRO A 337 -17.98 -6.19 13.41
CA PRO A 337 -19.33 -5.90 12.93
C PRO A 337 -19.45 -5.89 11.41
N GLY A 338 -20.50 -6.50 10.86
CA GLY A 338 -20.76 -6.50 9.42
C GLY A 338 -19.87 -7.44 8.59
N LEU A 339 -19.14 -8.36 9.22
CA LEU A 339 -18.38 -9.38 8.53
C LEU A 339 -19.31 -10.37 7.80
N THR A 340 -19.06 -10.61 6.51
CA THR A 340 -19.90 -11.48 5.68
C THR A 340 -19.31 -12.88 5.45
N PHE A 341 -18.20 -13.20 6.11
CA PHE A 341 -17.55 -14.51 6.08
C PHE A 341 -17.10 -14.91 7.49
N ASN A 342 -16.75 -16.18 7.71
CA ASN A 342 -16.24 -16.64 9.00
C ASN A 342 -14.70 -16.76 8.95
N PRO A 343 -13.94 -15.90 9.65
CA PRO A 343 -12.49 -16.02 9.70
C PRO A 343 -12.06 -17.34 10.32
N THR A 344 -11.04 -17.96 9.75
CA THR A 344 -10.41 -19.17 10.30
C THR A 344 -9.17 -18.85 11.12
N PHE A 345 -8.98 -17.59 11.50
CA PHE A 345 -7.81 -17.05 12.18
C PHE A 345 -8.25 -16.06 13.25
N ASP A 346 -7.47 -15.93 14.31
CA ASP A 346 -7.71 -14.93 15.34
C ASP A 346 -7.16 -13.56 14.90
N SER A 347 -7.77 -12.49 15.40
CA SER A 347 -7.23 -11.13 15.27
C SER A 347 -7.25 -10.39 16.60
N TYR A 348 -6.36 -9.42 16.73
CA TYR A 348 -6.11 -8.69 17.95
C TYR A 348 -5.85 -7.22 17.63
N SER A 349 -6.32 -6.31 18.47
CA SER A 349 -6.05 -4.89 18.32
C SER A 349 -5.85 -4.23 19.67
N GLY A 350 -5.19 -3.08 19.66
CA GLY A 350 -4.96 -2.31 20.87
C GLY A 350 -3.85 -1.30 20.66
N TYR A 351 -3.18 -0.93 21.74
CA TYR A 351 -2.19 0.14 21.74
C TYR A 351 -0.83 -0.34 22.26
N LEU A 352 0.22 0.15 21.59
CA LEU A 352 1.61 0.07 22.01
C LEU A 352 2.07 1.46 22.47
N ASN A 353 3.00 1.53 23.42
CA ASN A 353 3.63 2.80 23.77
C ASN A 353 4.56 3.24 22.65
N GLY A 354 4.40 4.48 22.17
CA GLY A 354 5.34 5.10 21.23
C GLY A 354 6.62 5.57 21.92
N SER A 355 7.63 5.95 21.13
CA SER A 355 8.90 6.50 21.64
C SER A 355 8.74 7.79 22.43
N LYS A 356 7.79 8.65 22.04
CA LYS A 356 7.49 9.91 22.75
C LYS A 356 6.53 9.66 23.90
N GLN A 357 6.80 10.26 25.05
CA GLN A 357 5.96 10.16 26.24
C GLN A 357 4.51 10.56 25.94
N GLY A 358 3.57 9.79 26.52
CA GLY A 358 2.13 9.99 26.32
C GLY A 358 1.63 9.58 24.93
N SER A 359 2.47 8.98 24.07
CA SER A 359 2.07 8.55 22.73
C SER A 359 1.68 7.08 22.70
N TYR A 360 0.59 6.77 22.01
CA TYR A 360 0.06 5.42 21.88
C TYR A 360 -0.21 5.10 20.41
N ILE A 361 0.42 4.03 19.93
CA ILE A 361 0.34 3.55 18.55
C ILE A 361 -0.68 2.42 18.50
N HIS A 362 -1.77 2.63 17.77
CA HIS A 362 -2.75 1.61 17.51
C HIS A 362 -2.20 0.55 16.56
N TYR A 363 -2.49 -0.71 16.86
CA TYR A 363 -2.13 -1.84 16.01
C TYR A 363 -3.35 -2.72 15.74
N TRP A 364 -3.35 -3.35 14.56
CA TRP A 364 -4.24 -4.47 14.27
C TRP A 364 -3.40 -5.66 13.78
N PHE A 365 -3.44 -6.75 14.55
CA PHE A 365 -2.74 -8.00 14.28
C PHE A 365 -3.71 -9.08 13.82
N VAL A 366 -3.39 -9.78 12.74
CA VAL A 366 -4.13 -10.94 12.22
C VAL A 366 -3.20 -12.14 12.14
N GLU A 367 -3.63 -13.28 12.68
CA GLU A 367 -2.82 -14.50 12.64
C GLU A 367 -2.74 -15.10 11.23
N SER A 368 -1.67 -15.88 11.00
CA SER A 368 -1.54 -16.70 9.79
C SER A 368 -2.69 -17.69 9.68
N GLN A 369 -3.26 -17.86 8.49
CA GLN A 369 -4.28 -18.87 8.22
C GLN A 369 -3.69 -20.29 8.11
N ASN A 370 -2.36 -20.42 8.05
CA ASN A 370 -1.66 -21.70 7.92
C ASN A 370 -1.20 -22.25 9.28
N ASN A 371 -0.12 -21.72 9.86
CA ASN A 371 0.39 -22.12 11.17
C ASN A 371 0.92 -20.90 11.95
N PRO A 372 0.06 -20.15 12.67
CA PRO A 372 0.45 -18.96 13.44
C PRO A 372 1.64 -19.14 14.39
N SER A 373 1.87 -20.36 14.87
CA SER A 373 2.94 -20.66 15.83
C SER A 373 4.31 -20.86 15.21
N GLN A 374 4.39 -21.02 13.88
CA GLN A 374 5.62 -21.30 13.14
C GLN A 374 5.84 -20.34 11.97
N ASP A 375 4.76 -19.80 11.40
CA ASP A 375 4.82 -18.84 10.30
C ASP A 375 5.40 -17.50 10.79
N PRO A 376 6.09 -16.76 9.91
CA PRO A 376 6.70 -15.48 10.28
C PRO A 376 5.66 -14.41 10.62
N VAL A 377 6.11 -13.39 11.34
CA VAL A 377 5.35 -12.16 11.58
C VAL A 377 5.85 -11.08 10.63
N VAL A 378 4.93 -10.46 9.88
CA VAL A 378 5.20 -9.31 9.02
C VAL A 378 4.68 -8.05 9.72
N PHE A 379 5.59 -7.13 10.00
CA PHE A 379 5.25 -5.76 10.40
C PHE A 379 5.01 -4.92 9.16
N TRP A 380 3.82 -4.34 9.05
CA TRP A 380 3.43 -3.50 7.93
C TRP A 380 3.31 -2.04 8.35
N PHE A 381 3.94 -1.19 7.55
CA PHE A 381 3.90 0.26 7.64
C PHE A 381 3.54 0.80 6.26
N THR A 382 2.49 1.61 6.16
CA THR A 382 2.21 2.35 4.92
C THR A 382 3.28 3.42 4.70
N GLY A 383 3.75 3.55 3.46
CA GLY A 383 4.85 4.45 3.10
C GLY A 383 4.45 5.92 3.01
N ASP A 384 3.16 6.23 2.81
CA ASP A 384 2.68 7.60 2.76
C ASP A 384 2.67 8.25 4.15
N ILE A 385 3.32 9.40 4.24
CA ILE A 385 3.43 10.17 5.48
C ILE A 385 2.04 10.54 5.99
N GLY A 386 1.76 10.13 7.22
CA GLY A 386 0.51 10.43 7.90
C GLY A 386 -0.64 9.50 7.50
N CYS A 387 -0.42 8.48 6.67
CA CYS A 387 -1.45 7.53 6.25
C CYS A 387 -1.45 6.24 7.08
N SER A 388 -2.64 5.69 7.29
CA SER A 388 -2.86 4.54 8.15
C SER A 388 -2.43 3.23 7.49
N SER A 389 -1.75 2.38 8.25
CA SER A 389 -1.51 0.97 7.84
C SER A 389 -2.78 0.13 7.79
N ILE A 390 -3.84 0.52 8.50
CA ILE A 390 -5.15 -0.14 8.41
C ILE A 390 -5.82 0.15 7.07
N ALA A 391 -5.53 1.29 6.44
CA ALA A 391 -5.99 1.54 5.08
C ALA A 391 -5.45 0.47 4.12
N GLY A 392 -4.14 0.24 4.14
CA GLY A 392 -3.52 -0.86 3.38
C GLY A 392 -4.09 -2.23 3.76
N MET A 393 -4.36 -2.48 5.04
CA MET A 393 -5.03 -3.71 5.48
C MET A 393 -6.38 -3.92 4.78
N LEU A 394 -7.18 -2.87 4.63
CA LEU A 394 -8.52 -2.94 4.03
C LEU A 394 -8.53 -2.83 2.51
N SER A 395 -7.52 -2.20 1.91
CA SER A 395 -7.46 -1.91 0.46
C SER A 395 -6.41 -2.71 -0.32
N GLU A 396 -5.46 -3.37 0.34
CA GLU A 396 -4.35 -4.05 -0.34
C GLU A 396 -4.22 -5.52 0.08
N MET A 397 -3.47 -5.80 1.15
CA MET A 397 -3.02 -7.16 1.48
C MET A 397 -3.63 -7.78 2.73
N GLY A 398 -4.46 -7.07 3.48
CA GLY A 398 -5.13 -7.63 4.66
C GLY A 398 -6.30 -8.54 4.29
N PRO A 399 -6.87 -9.26 5.28
CA PRO A 399 -7.92 -10.27 5.06
C PRO A 399 -9.31 -9.70 4.79
N PHE A 400 -9.53 -8.41 5.04
CA PHE A 400 -10.86 -7.82 4.98
C PHE A 400 -10.93 -6.79 3.86
N ARG A 401 -12.03 -6.77 3.12
CA ARG A 401 -12.35 -5.74 2.14
C ARG A 401 -13.66 -5.07 2.48
N PRO A 402 -13.74 -3.73 2.51
CA PRO A 402 -14.98 -3.04 2.76
C PRO A 402 -15.91 -3.11 1.55
N ASN A 403 -17.20 -3.34 1.80
CA ASN A 403 -18.22 -3.20 0.78
C ASN A 403 -18.54 -1.72 0.55
N PRO A 404 -19.11 -1.35 -0.62
CA PRO A 404 -19.42 0.05 -0.93
C PRO A 404 -20.49 0.66 -0.02
N ASP A 405 -21.18 -0.16 0.78
CA ASP A 405 -22.13 0.32 1.79
C ASP A 405 -21.42 1.00 2.98
N GLY A 406 -20.10 0.86 3.12
CA GLY A 406 -19.34 1.36 4.27
C GLY A 406 -19.71 0.68 5.59
N GLN A 407 -20.39 -0.47 5.52
CA GLN A 407 -21.02 -1.13 6.65
C GLN A 407 -20.61 -2.60 6.78
N THR A 408 -20.26 -3.26 5.69
CA THR A 408 -19.95 -4.69 5.70
C THR A 408 -18.55 -4.97 5.15
N LEU A 409 -17.97 -6.08 5.58
CA LEU A 409 -16.65 -6.55 5.15
C LEU A 409 -16.78 -7.93 4.50
N TYR A 410 -16.11 -8.15 3.37
CA TYR A 410 -15.98 -9.47 2.73
C TYR A 410 -14.52 -9.95 2.73
N GLU A 411 -14.32 -11.24 2.44
CA GLU A 411 -12.98 -11.86 2.47
C GLU A 411 -12.10 -11.37 1.31
N ASN A 412 -10.89 -10.94 1.64
CA ASN A 412 -9.81 -10.85 0.66
C ASN A 412 -9.16 -12.23 0.48
N VAL A 413 -9.56 -12.96 -0.57
CA VAL A 413 -8.99 -14.28 -0.89
C VAL A 413 -7.52 -14.23 -1.31
N PHE A 414 -6.93 -13.04 -1.44
CA PHE A 414 -5.51 -12.84 -1.78
C PHE A 414 -4.69 -12.25 -0.63
N SER A 415 -5.22 -12.29 0.59
CA SER A 415 -4.55 -11.73 1.76
C SER A 415 -3.21 -12.40 2.06
N TRP A 416 -2.23 -11.60 2.51
CA TRP A 416 -0.91 -12.13 2.85
C TRP A 416 -0.93 -12.93 4.14
N ASN A 417 -1.96 -12.74 4.98
CA ASN A 417 -2.12 -13.57 6.17
C ASN A 417 -2.43 -15.05 5.85
N LYS A 418 -2.53 -15.44 4.57
CA LYS A 418 -2.50 -16.85 4.17
C LYS A 418 -1.16 -17.55 4.43
N GLN A 419 -0.07 -16.82 4.63
CA GLN A 419 1.27 -17.38 4.83
C GLN A 419 2.07 -16.77 5.99
N ALA A 420 1.62 -15.65 6.56
CA ALA A 420 2.29 -14.97 7.65
C ALA A 420 1.27 -14.41 8.64
N SER A 421 1.65 -14.23 9.90
CA SER A 421 0.87 -13.35 10.76
C SER A 421 1.23 -11.90 10.42
N MET A 422 0.27 -10.99 10.39
CA MET A 422 0.50 -9.60 10.00
C MET A 422 0.12 -8.65 11.11
N ILE A 423 0.97 -7.64 11.38
CA ILE A 423 0.65 -6.52 12.26
C ILE A 423 0.71 -5.22 11.46
N PHE A 424 -0.40 -4.49 11.46
CA PHE A 424 -0.54 -3.19 10.82
C PHE A 424 -0.42 -2.11 11.91
N LEU A 425 0.58 -1.22 11.78
CA LEU A 425 0.87 -0.19 12.78
C LEU A 425 0.52 1.20 12.24
N GLU A 426 -0.35 1.92 12.93
CA GLU A 426 -0.74 3.28 12.54
C GLU A 426 0.28 4.29 13.08
N VAL A 427 1.34 4.51 12.32
CA VAL A 427 2.44 5.43 12.70
C VAL A 427 2.47 6.65 11.77
N PRO A 428 2.93 7.82 12.25
CA PRO A 428 3.21 8.14 13.67
C PRO A 428 1.93 8.31 14.51
N ARG A 429 2.08 8.69 15.77
CA ARG A 429 0.97 9.16 16.61
C ARG A 429 0.13 10.22 15.88
N GLY A 430 -1.19 10.20 16.09
CA GLY A 430 -2.14 11.07 15.38
C GLY A 430 -2.59 10.52 14.02
N VAL A 431 -1.99 9.44 13.52
CA VAL A 431 -2.48 8.71 12.33
C VAL A 431 -3.52 7.69 12.76
N GLY A 432 -4.64 7.65 12.03
CA GLY A 432 -5.70 6.68 12.26
C GLY A 432 -6.24 6.74 13.69
N PHE A 433 -6.15 5.64 14.44
CA PHE A 433 -6.56 5.60 15.85
C PHE A 433 -5.43 5.86 16.85
N SER A 434 -4.19 6.05 16.38
CA SER A 434 -3.05 6.40 17.23
C SER A 434 -3.17 7.83 17.75
N TYR A 435 -2.75 8.06 18.99
CA TYR A 435 -2.96 9.35 19.66
C TYR A 435 -1.85 9.69 20.64
N GLN A 436 -1.95 10.89 21.21
CA GLN A 436 -1.11 11.35 22.31
C GLN A 436 -1.99 11.90 23.44
N ASP A 437 -1.55 11.77 24.68
CA ASP A 437 -2.24 12.31 25.86
C ASP A 437 -2.44 13.84 25.74
N TRP A 438 -3.59 14.30 26.22
CA TRP A 438 -4.00 15.69 26.09
C TRP A 438 -3.09 16.59 26.94
N GLY A 439 -2.36 17.49 26.29
CA GLY A 439 -1.41 18.41 26.94
C GLY A 439 0.06 18.03 26.74
N ASP A 440 0.33 16.82 26.23
CA ASP A 440 1.66 16.42 25.79
C ASP A 440 1.85 16.80 24.31
N ASP A 441 2.38 18.02 24.10
CA ASP A 441 2.94 18.59 22.86
C ASP A 441 2.03 19.02 21.68
N GLN A 442 2.43 20.14 21.08
CA GLN A 442 1.84 20.79 19.89
C GLN A 442 2.90 20.86 18.80
N ASP A 443 3.42 19.70 18.36
CA ASP A 443 4.46 19.67 17.33
C ASP A 443 3.99 20.44 16.10
N ALA A 444 4.66 21.56 15.82
CA ALA A 444 4.39 22.38 14.65
C ALA A 444 4.93 21.74 13.36
N THR A 445 5.82 20.75 13.47
CA THR A 445 6.49 20.08 12.35
C THR A 445 6.77 18.61 12.68
N PHE A 446 6.70 17.74 11.67
CA PHE A 446 6.95 16.29 11.78
C PHE A 446 8.16 15.90 10.92
N PRO A 447 9.39 15.91 11.44
CA PRO A 447 10.57 15.54 10.67
C PRO A 447 10.73 14.03 10.49
N ASP A 448 11.42 13.59 9.42
CA ASP A 448 11.65 12.17 9.06
C ASP A 448 12.09 11.31 10.26
N ASP A 449 13.03 11.82 11.06
CA ASP A 449 13.62 11.11 12.20
C ASP A 449 12.67 10.98 13.41
N GLN A 450 11.49 11.61 13.38
CA GLN A 450 10.50 11.62 14.47
C GLN A 450 9.15 11.00 14.09
N VAL A 451 8.95 10.64 12.83
CA VAL A 451 7.72 9.96 12.37
C VAL A 451 7.80 8.44 12.46
N CYS A 452 8.98 7.88 12.72
CA CYS A 452 9.18 6.46 12.98
C CYS A 452 9.10 6.15 14.49
N LEU A 453 8.70 4.90 14.81
CA LEU A 453 8.34 4.37 16.15
C LEU A 453 9.08 4.96 17.35
#